data_AF-A0A9W9AH60-F1
#
_entry.id   AF-A0A9W9AH60-F1
#
_cell.length_a   1.000
_cell.length_b   1.000
_cell.length_c   1.000
_cell.angle_alpha   90.00
_cell.angle_beta   90.00
_cell.angle_gamma   90.00
#
_symmetry.space_group_name_H-M   'P 1'
#
loop_
_entity.id
_entity.type
_entity.pdbx_description
1 polymer ?
#
loop_
_entity_poly.entity_id
_entity_poly.type
_entity_poly.pdbx_seq_one_letter_code
_entity_poly.pdbx_strand_id
1 'polypeptide(L)'
;MKFSVVVPILTAATTLADQLRFDTTYDNANQSLSTVACSDGVNGLLTKGFTTFGSLPTFPNIGGASAVTGFNSPNCGSCWNVTFTNSTTGDSTTLSILAIDVGSGFVVSQEAMDNLTNDNAVALGVVNVDSVQVNTSVCGL
;
A
#
# COMPACT_ATOMS: atom_id res chain seq x y z
N MET A 1 54.16 -4.71 -19.73
CA MET A 1 53.08 -4.66 -18.72
C MET A 1 51.95 -3.84 -19.30
N LYS A 2 50.74 -4.41 -19.45
CA LYS A 2 49.59 -3.74 -20.07
C LYS A 2 48.45 -3.81 -19.06
N PHE A 3 48.20 -2.72 -18.36
CA PHE A 3 47.13 -2.60 -17.38
C PHE A 3 45.85 -2.17 -18.11
N SER A 4 44.89 -3.08 -18.25
CA SER A 4 43.54 -2.75 -18.70
C SER A 4 42.77 -2.17 -17.52
N VAL A 5 42.43 -0.88 -17.60
CA VAL A 5 41.55 -0.20 -16.64
C VAL A 5 40.10 -0.49 -17.07
N VAL A 6 39.37 -1.24 -16.24
CA VAL A 6 37.93 -1.47 -16.42
C VAL A 6 37.21 -0.40 -15.60
N VAL A 7 36.56 0.54 -16.28
CA VAL A 7 35.73 1.58 -15.65
C VAL A 7 34.33 1.02 -15.45
N PRO A 8 33.82 0.88 -14.21
CA PRO A 8 32.46 0.42 -13.98
C PRO A 8 31.48 1.55 -14.36
N ILE A 9 30.56 1.25 -15.27
CA ILE A 9 29.43 2.13 -15.60
C ILE A 9 28.39 1.93 -14.49
N LEU A 10 28.23 2.93 -13.63
CA LEU A 10 27.20 2.94 -12.60
C LEU A 10 25.87 3.38 -13.25
N THR A 11 25.00 2.43 -13.59
CA THR A 11 23.62 2.73 -13.97
C THR A 11 22.86 3.17 -12.72
N ALA A 12 22.56 4.46 -12.60
CA ALA A 12 21.69 4.96 -11.55
C ALA A 12 20.27 4.42 -11.78
N ALA A 13 19.79 3.56 -10.90
CA ALA A 13 18.39 3.13 -10.88
C ALA A 13 17.54 4.29 -10.37
N THR A 14 16.74 4.91 -11.24
CA THR A 14 15.70 5.83 -10.81
C THR A 14 14.55 5.00 -10.23
N THR A 15 14.47 4.92 -8.91
CA THR A 15 13.28 4.38 -8.23
C THR A 15 12.13 5.34 -8.51
N LEU A 16 11.13 4.90 -9.27
CA LEU A 16 9.90 5.67 -9.44
C LEU A 16 9.10 5.53 -8.14
N ALA A 17 8.83 6.64 -7.47
CA ALA A 17 7.94 6.64 -6.31
C ALA A 17 6.53 6.23 -6.74
N ASP A 18 5.85 5.45 -5.91
CA ASP A 18 4.44 5.11 -6.11
C ASP A 18 3.57 6.30 -5.74
N GLN A 19 2.40 6.43 -6.38
CA GLN A 19 1.40 7.40 -5.95
C GLN A 19 0.50 6.77 -4.88
N LEU A 20 0.14 7.55 -3.87
CA LEU A 20 -0.85 7.20 -2.86
C LEU A 20 -1.92 8.29 -2.77
N ARG A 21 -3.18 7.88 -2.82
CA ARG A 21 -4.36 8.74 -2.64
C ARG A 21 -5.40 8.04 -1.76
N PHE A 22 -6.49 8.72 -1.41
CA PHE A 22 -7.54 8.14 -0.57
C PHE A 22 -8.86 7.87 -1.31
N ASP A 23 -9.65 6.93 -0.78
CA ASP A 23 -11.06 6.71 -1.08
C ASP A 23 -11.81 6.39 0.22
N THR A 24 -12.83 7.18 0.54
CA THR A 24 -13.57 7.10 1.80
C THR A 24 -14.36 5.79 1.98
N THR A 25 -14.51 4.99 0.92
CA THR A 25 -15.10 3.64 1.00
C THR A 25 -14.30 2.74 1.94
N TYR A 26 -12.97 2.89 1.95
CA TYR A 26 -12.08 2.11 2.81
C TYR A 26 -12.14 2.51 4.29
N ASP A 27 -12.71 3.67 4.62
CA ASP A 27 -12.97 4.10 6.00
C ASP A 27 -14.25 3.45 6.57
N ASN A 28 -15.08 2.81 5.75
CA ASN A 28 -16.31 2.18 6.21
C ASN A 28 -16.05 0.79 6.79
N ALA A 29 -15.93 0.70 8.12
CA ALA A 29 -15.73 -0.57 8.85
C ALA A 29 -16.80 -1.65 8.55
N ASN A 30 -18.01 -1.25 8.17
CA ASN A 30 -19.12 -2.17 7.87
C ASN A 30 -19.15 -2.61 6.39
N GLN A 31 -18.29 -2.05 5.54
CA GLN A 31 -18.21 -2.43 4.13
C GLN A 31 -17.79 -3.89 4.02
N SER A 32 -18.53 -4.68 3.24
CA SER A 32 -18.26 -6.11 3.07
C SER A 32 -17.01 -6.33 2.22
N LEU A 33 -16.18 -7.31 2.60
CA LEU A 33 -15.07 -7.76 1.76
C LEU A 33 -15.53 -8.39 0.43
N SER A 34 -16.82 -8.75 0.30
CA SER A 34 -17.38 -9.24 -0.96
C SER A 34 -17.38 -8.20 -2.09
N THR A 35 -17.16 -6.92 -1.78
CA THR A 35 -17.21 -5.83 -2.77
C THR A 35 -15.85 -5.48 -3.38
N VAL A 36 -14.77 -6.15 -2.98
CA VAL A 36 -13.40 -5.88 -3.45
C VAL A 36 -12.79 -7.10 -4.13
N ALA A 37 -11.72 -6.90 -4.89
CA ALA A 37 -11.04 -7.97 -5.62
C ALA A 37 -10.50 -9.09 -4.71
N CYS A 38 -10.12 -8.77 -3.47
CA CYS A 38 -9.66 -9.75 -2.48
C CYS A 38 -10.79 -10.30 -1.61
N SER A 39 -11.96 -10.51 -2.21
CA SER A 39 -13.14 -11.10 -1.60
C SER A 39 -12.92 -12.58 -1.24
N ASP A 40 -13.35 -13.52 -2.07
CA ASP A 40 -13.23 -14.96 -1.85
C ASP A 40 -12.18 -15.61 -2.78
N GLY A 41 -12.25 -16.93 -2.95
CA GLY A 41 -11.23 -17.71 -3.65
C GLY A 41 -10.06 -18.11 -2.74
N VAL A 42 -9.11 -18.86 -3.27
CA VAL A 42 -7.98 -19.42 -2.48
C VAL A 42 -7.10 -18.33 -1.84
N ASN A 43 -7.03 -17.14 -2.45
CA ASN A 43 -6.25 -16.01 -1.97
C ASN A 43 -7.12 -14.94 -1.27
N GLY A 44 -8.45 -15.07 -1.32
CA GLY A 44 -9.40 -14.08 -0.79
C GLY A 44 -9.39 -13.98 0.73
N LEU A 45 -9.71 -12.78 1.24
CA LEU A 45 -9.74 -12.49 2.67
C LEU A 45 -10.97 -13.08 3.37
N LEU A 46 -12.09 -13.25 2.65
CA LEU A 46 -13.24 -14.00 3.15
C LEU A 46 -12.88 -15.46 3.47
N THR A 47 -12.08 -16.10 2.61
CA THR A 47 -11.58 -17.47 2.81
C THR A 47 -10.62 -17.56 4.00
N LYS A 48 -9.97 -16.45 4.38
CA LYS A 48 -9.11 -16.34 5.57
C LYS A 48 -9.89 -16.02 6.85
N GLY A 49 -11.23 -15.94 6.80
CA GLY A 49 -12.11 -15.78 7.96
C GLY A 49 -12.50 -14.35 8.31
N PHE A 50 -12.12 -13.37 7.48
CA PHE A 50 -12.58 -11.98 7.61
C PHE A 50 -13.95 -11.79 6.96
N THR A 51 -14.66 -10.71 7.29
CA THR A 51 -16.03 -10.48 6.81
C THR A 51 -16.25 -9.07 6.25
N THR A 52 -15.89 -8.06 7.03
CA THR A 52 -15.97 -6.64 6.66
C THR A 52 -14.59 -5.99 6.70
N PHE A 53 -14.47 -4.77 6.18
CA PHE A 53 -13.24 -4.00 6.27
C PHE A 53 -12.77 -3.84 7.73
N GLY A 54 -13.70 -3.55 8.64
CA GLY A 54 -13.42 -3.41 10.07
C GLY A 54 -12.98 -4.70 10.79
N SER A 55 -13.18 -5.87 10.18
CA SER A 55 -12.68 -7.14 10.72
C SER A 55 -11.20 -7.37 10.44
N LEU A 56 -10.58 -6.60 9.54
CA LEU A 56 -9.18 -6.74 9.18
C LEU A 56 -8.26 -6.21 10.28
N PRO A 57 -7.11 -6.86 10.56
CA PRO A 57 -6.28 -6.52 11.71
C PRO A 57 -5.68 -5.11 11.68
N THR A 58 -5.47 -4.56 10.48
CA THR A 58 -4.88 -3.23 10.29
C THR A 58 -5.91 -2.15 10.01
N PHE A 59 -7.21 -2.44 10.01
CA PHE A 59 -8.22 -1.42 9.74
C PHE A 59 -8.01 -0.18 10.65
N PRO A 60 -7.98 1.05 10.10
CA PRO A 60 -8.34 1.43 8.73
C PRO A 60 -7.17 1.49 7.72
N ASN A 61 -5.97 1.01 8.06
CA ASN A 61 -4.79 0.95 7.17
C ASN A 61 -4.92 -0.18 6.13
N ILE A 62 -5.90 0.00 5.24
CA ILE A 62 -6.29 -0.93 4.18
C ILE A 62 -6.47 -0.15 2.88
N GLY A 63 -6.45 -0.84 1.73
CA GLY A 63 -6.77 -0.21 0.47
C GLY A 63 -6.48 -1.04 -0.76
N GLY A 64 -6.64 -0.41 -1.91
CA GLY A 64 -6.21 -0.92 -3.20
C GLY A 64 -4.71 -0.74 -3.43
N ALA A 65 -4.07 -1.71 -4.07
CA ALA A 65 -2.66 -1.63 -4.47
C ALA A 65 -2.45 -2.16 -5.89
N SER A 66 -1.48 -1.62 -6.62
CA SER A 66 -1.17 -2.07 -8.00
C SER A 66 -0.70 -3.52 -8.09
N ALA A 67 -0.19 -4.08 -6.99
CA ALA A 67 0.16 -5.50 -6.91
C ALA A 67 -1.08 -6.41 -7.00
N VAL A 68 -2.26 -5.94 -6.61
CA VAL A 68 -3.52 -6.66 -6.77
C VAL A 68 -4.07 -6.36 -8.16
N THR A 69 -3.99 -7.33 -9.06
CA THR A 69 -4.36 -7.16 -10.47
C THR A 69 -5.80 -7.54 -10.80
N GLY A 70 -6.55 -8.06 -9.82
CA GLY A 70 -7.94 -8.47 -9.97
C GLY A 70 -8.38 -9.51 -8.95
N PHE A 71 -9.54 -10.11 -9.21
CA PHE A 71 -10.15 -11.14 -8.37
C PHE A 71 -9.17 -12.28 -8.05
N ASN A 72 -9.13 -12.70 -6.78
CA ASN A 72 -8.32 -13.82 -6.31
C ASN A 72 -6.81 -13.69 -6.66
N SER A 73 -6.31 -12.46 -6.79
CA SER A 73 -4.89 -12.19 -7.01
C SER A 73 -4.01 -12.87 -5.95
N PRO A 74 -2.82 -13.40 -6.31
CA PRO A 74 -1.87 -13.93 -5.33
C PRO A 74 -1.35 -12.86 -4.35
N ASN A 75 -1.50 -11.58 -4.67
CA ASN A 75 -1.12 -10.46 -3.79
C ASN A 75 -2.25 -10.02 -2.84
N CYS A 76 -3.38 -10.74 -2.82
CA CYS A 76 -4.46 -10.45 -1.89
C CYS A 76 -4.07 -10.67 -0.43
N GLY A 77 -4.17 -9.60 0.35
CA GLY A 77 -3.68 -9.56 1.72
C GLY A 77 -2.16 -9.40 1.85
N SER A 78 -1.47 -8.93 0.79
CA SER A 78 -0.08 -8.50 0.92
C SER A 78 0.03 -7.25 1.81
N CYS A 79 1.13 -7.15 2.56
CA CYS A 79 1.39 -6.03 3.46
C CYS A 79 2.51 -5.14 2.88
N TRP A 80 2.33 -3.83 2.96
CA TRP A 80 3.22 -2.86 2.34
C TRP A 80 3.57 -1.75 3.33
N ASN A 81 4.85 -1.55 3.60
CA ASN A 81 5.29 -0.32 4.25
C ASN A 81 5.36 0.77 3.18
N VAL A 82 4.54 1.81 3.34
CA VAL A 82 4.57 3.02 2.51
C VAL A 82 5.17 4.15 3.32
N THR A 83 6.15 4.85 2.76
CA THR A 83 6.84 5.96 3.41
C THR A 83 6.56 7.25 2.65
N PHE A 84 5.95 8.21 3.33
CA PHE A 84 5.82 9.57 2.85
C PHE A 84 6.94 10.42 3.45
N THR A 85 7.63 11.20 2.61
CA THR A 85 8.60 12.19 3.06
C THR A 85 8.09 13.57 2.67
N ASN A 86 7.87 14.43 3.67
CA ASN A 86 7.45 15.80 3.45
C ASN A 86 8.61 16.59 2.82
N SER A 87 8.45 17.03 1.58
CA SER A 87 9.51 17.75 0.85
C SER A 87 9.89 19.10 1.46
N THR A 88 9.04 19.69 2.30
CA THR A 88 9.29 20.98 2.94
C THR A 88 10.00 20.82 4.28
N THR A 89 9.57 19.87 5.11
CA THR A 89 10.15 19.68 6.46
C THR A 89 11.27 18.64 6.48
N GLY A 90 11.29 17.72 5.52
CA GLY A 90 12.21 16.57 5.49
C GLY A 90 11.79 15.42 6.40
N ASP A 91 10.66 15.55 7.11
CA ASP A 91 10.16 14.49 8.00
C ASP A 91 9.58 13.34 7.18
N SER A 92 9.80 12.11 7.65
CA SER A 92 9.26 10.91 7.03
C SER A 92 8.34 10.15 8.00
N THR A 93 7.22 9.67 7.46
CA THR A 93 6.27 8.81 8.17
C THR A 93 6.08 7.54 7.37
N THR A 94 6.13 6.39 8.05
CA THR A 94 5.90 5.08 7.44
C THR A 94 4.65 4.45 8.02
N LEU A 95 3.80 3.90 7.15
CA LEU A 95 2.57 3.21 7.53
C LEU A 95 2.51 1.84 6.84
N SER A 96 2.01 0.82 7.55
CA SER A 96 1.79 -0.51 6.98
C SER A 96 0.37 -0.61 6.42
N ILE A 97 0.23 -0.81 5.12
CA ILE A 97 -1.03 -0.92 4.39
C ILE A 97 -1.28 -2.37 4.01
N LEU A 98 -2.47 -2.87 4.34
CA LEU A 98 -2.96 -4.16 3.87
C LEU A 98 -3.68 -4.01 2.52
N ALA A 99 -3.17 -4.68 1.49
CA ALA A 99 -3.76 -4.63 0.15
C ALA A 99 -4.97 -5.57 0.03
N ILE A 100 -6.15 -5.00 -0.21
CA ILE A 100 -7.44 -5.70 -0.26
C ILE A 100 -8.18 -5.54 -1.59
N ASP A 101 -7.71 -4.65 -2.46
CA ASP A 101 -8.36 -4.40 -3.75
C ASP A 101 -7.34 -3.99 -4.82
N VAL A 102 -7.81 -3.85 -6.06
CA VAL A 102 -7.06 -3.24 -7.15
C VAL A 102 -6.88 -1.74 -6.89
N GLY A 103 -5.68 -1.21 -7.14
CA GLY A 103 -5.42 0.23 -7.04
C GLY A 103 -4.36 0.72 -8.04
N SER A 104 -4.49 1.97 -8.51
CA SER A 104 -3.43 2.65 -9.26
C SER A 104 -2.46 3.30 -8.26
N GLY A 105 -1.24 2.79 -8.17
CA GLY A 105 -0.39 2.98 -6.99
C GLY A 105 -1.08 2.37 -5.77
N PHE A 106 -1.28 3.19 -4.74
CA PHE A 106 -2.08 2.89 -3.56
C PHE A 106 -3.32 3.79 -3.51
N VAL A 107 -4.47 3.20 -3.20
CA VAL A 107 -5.72 3.91 -2.90
C VAL A 107 -6.20 3.42 -1.54
N VAL A 108 -6.01 4.22 -0.50
CA VAL A 108 -6.21 3.79 0.90
C VAL A 108 -7.40 4.51 1.53
N SER A 109 -7.74 4.15 2.77
CA SER A 109 -8.68 4.97 3.56
C SER A 109 -8.15 6.39 3.74
N GLN A 110 -9.06 7.36 3.93
CA GLN A 110 -8.67 8.72 4.24
C GLN A 110 -7.91 8.75 5.57
N GLU A 111 -8.36 8.01 6.58
CA GLU A 111 -7.69 7.93 7.87
C GLU A 111 -6.24 7.41 7.75
N ALA A 112 -5.98 6.43 6.89
CA ALA A 112 -4.62 5.97 6.63
C ALA A 112 -3.76 7.04 5.96
N MET A 113 -4.31 7.78 4.98
CA MET A 113 -3.58 8.88 4.34
C MET A 113 -3.36 10.06 5.29
N ASP A 114 -4.31 10.37 6.17
CA ASP A 114 -4.19 11.40 7.21
C ASP A 114 -3.08 11.00 8.20
N ASN A 115 -3.06 9.76 8.68
CA ASN A 115 -1.98 9.22 9.53
C ASN A 115 -0.61 9.31 8.85
N LEU A 116 -0.54 9.07 7.55
CA LEU A 116 0.70 9.13 6.78
C LEU A 116 1.18 10.57 6.53
N THR A 117 0.26 11.53 6.45
CA THR A 117 0.53 12.92 6.04
C THR A 117 0.31 13.95 7.14
N ASN A 118 0.15 13.49 8.39
CA ASN A 118 -0.13 14.33 9.56
C ASN A 118 -1.39 15.21 9.36
N ASP A 119 -2.52 14.54 9.08
CA ASP A 119 -3.86 15.12 8.89
C ASP A 119 -4.02 16.02 7.65
N ASN A 120 -3.26 15.75 6.58
CA ASN A 120 -3.28 16.55 5.35
C ASN A 120 -3.82 15.80 4.13
N ALA A 121 -4.55 14.68 4.29
CA ALA A 121 -4.99 13.86 3.16
C ALA A 121 -5.83 14.67 2.15
N VAL A 122 -6.82 15.42 2.63
CA VAL A 122 -7.72 16.23 1.78
C VAL A 122 -6.97 17.36 1.09
N ALA A 123 -6.03 18.01 1.79
CA ALA A 123 -5.28 19.13 1.24
C ALA A 123 -4.28 18.69 0.16
N LEU A 124 -3.66 17.53 0.33
CA LEU A 124 -2.68 16.99 -0.62
C LEU A 124 -3.35 16.23 -1.77
N GLY A 125 -4.42 15.49 -1.48
CA GLY A 125 -5.20 14.66 -2.43
C GLY A 125 -4.45 13.43 -2.93
N VAL A 126 -3.20 13.59 -3.37
CA VAL A 126 -2.28 12.54 -3.80
C VAL A 126 -0.86 12.89 -3.36
N VAL A 127 -0.10 11.89 -2.93
CA VAL A 127 1.30 12.02 -2.55
C VAL A 127 2.15 10.97 -3.26
N ASN A 128 3.45 11.24 -3.40
CA ASN A 128 4.42 10.23 -3.80
C ASN A 128 4.96 9.54 -2.54
N VAL A 129 5.06 8.22 -2.59
CA VAL A 129 5.55 7.38 -1.49
C VAL A 129 6.59 6.38 -2.00
N ASP A 130 7.52 6.05 -1.13
CA ASP A 130 8.34 4.84 -1.31
C ASP A 130 7.59 3.65 -0.74
N SER A 131 7.52 2.54 -1.46
CA SER A 131 6.81 1.35 -1.03
C SER A 131 7.71 0.12 -1.00
N VAL A 132 7.55 -0.71 0.04
CA VAL A 132 8.23 -1.99 0.16
C VAL A 132 7.24 -3.04 0.64
N GLN A 133 7.11 -4.12 -0.11
CA GLN A 133 6.35 -5.28 0.34
C GLN A 133 7.06 -5.94 1.52
N VAL A 134 6.33 -6.17 2.60
CA VAL A 134 6.83 -6.80 3.82
C VAL A 134 6.07 -8.09 4.11
N ASN A 135 6.52 -8.84 5.12
CA ASN A 135 5.82 -10.05 5.54
C ASN A 135 4.39 -9.70 6.01
N THR A 136 3.42 -10.56 5.70
CA THR A 136 2.00 -10.36 6.03
C THR A 136 1.75 -10.21 7.53
N SER A 137 2.61 -10.80 8.37
CA SER A 137 2.53 -10.67 9.83
C SER A 137 2.70 -9.23 10.33
N VAL A 138 3.34 -8.33 9.55
CA VAL A 138 3.41 -6.90 9.87
C VAL A 138 2.01 -6.27 9.84
N CYS A 139 1.13 -6.79 8.98
CA CYS A 139 -0.29 -6.43 8.93
C CYS A 139 -1.19 -7.44 9.69
N GLY A 140 -0.62 -8.27 10.58
CA GLY A 140 -1.38 -9.21 11.40
C GLY A 140 -1.99 -10.41 10.67
N LEU A 141 -1.49 -10.77 9.48
CA LEU A 141 -1.94 -11.92 8.67
C LEU A 141 -0.93 -13.07 8.65
#